data_AF-A0A6M0J8X4-F1
#
_entry.id   AF-A0A6M0J8X4-F1
#
_cell.length_a   1.000
_cell.length_b   1.000
_cell.length_c   1.000
_cell.angle_alpha   90.00
_cell.angle_beta   90.00
_cell.angle_gamma   90.00
#
_symmetry.space_group_name_H-M   'P 1'
#
loop_
_entity.id
_entity.type
_entity.pdbx_description
1 polymer ?
#
loop_
_entity_poly.entity_id
_entity_poly.type
_entity_poly.pdbx_seq_one_letter_code
_entity_poly.pdbx_strand_id
1 'polypeptide(L)'
;MTQFDVFLAHNTQDKPEVKAIALALKQRSIAYWIDEEQIPPGRSFQDEIQQAIPLVKSAAIFIGLQGLGRWQSWELKAFIAECVEKKIPVIPVLLPGVNNLPEDLVFLKQLRWVTFSNGVDDKAALDLLQWGITGENPHSSEQLQQKPGDIPPKRVLEEVERLGNDKNRRLLSEKDSLEKAYTLQSQKVANLRIALVIETDVSRKFQHEQQLQSEERTLKELGDKLDAIEQQLQAADNSEIEADAIIYNIEQPPIEQNRNNQDRTTNKALPNLRKDFYLKQLAQKNNELAAIESQLQGTLSAVDELKLNNQAENILQKIEELDAKLKELDTQDKSSNLRHLSLDKSFQKINFSEAKKIAQSVNTKFGDESGAILIFLQRCTKQKGSYCINEVLDLIISHCKVGDEIIGDFRPYPVDLGSPISEFNEAEFSKRLASHLSQSSEVHLSDSIRTLCSSLRGASTVFIKIENWDNVLEQKIFLDWFMEKFWKVIICELEPIFQDYSKIRFIVALIAKSSVFPKRSSFPDYFCKKNKIDHHKIIELPLPDWTVEDIKKWLISFRGLSNAESLQLAEQIYRESEGTPDTICSILEREFKIC
;
A
#
# COMPACT_ATOMS: atom_id res chain seq x y z
N MET A 1 28.11 -5.70 22.02
CA MET A 1 28.44 -6.94 21.27
C MET A 1 27.13 -7.48 20.73
N THR A 2 27.11 -8.04 19.52
CA THR A 2 25.92 -8.73 18.99
C THR A 2 25.64 -9.98 19.82
N GLN A 3 24.41 -10.13 20.31
CA GLN A 3 23.96 -11.24 21.15
C GLN A 3 23.15 -12.27 20.34
N PHE A 4 22.60 -11.87 19.19
CA PHE A 4 21.76 -12.69 18.33
C PHE A 4 22.26 -12.61 16.88
N ASP A 5 22.04 -13.68 16.12
CA ASP A 5 22.40 -13.77 14.70
C ASP A 5 21.29 -13.21 13.80
N VAL A 6 20.02 -13.39 14.18
CA VAL A 6 18.86 -12.98 13.37
C VAL A 6 17.71 -12.41 14.21
N PHE A 7 17.08 -11.33 13.71
CA PHE A 7 15.78 -10.81 14.17
C PHE A 7 14.63 -11.46 13.39
N LEU A 8 13.57 -11.94 14.05
CA LEU A 8 12.43 -12.60 13.38
C LEU A 8 11.17 -11.70 13.35
N ALA A 9 11.09 -10.80 12.38
CA ALA A 9 9.93 -9.91 12.19
C ALA A 9 8.77 -10.68 11.54
N HIS A 10 7.60 -10.76 12.18
CA HIS A 10 6.48 -11.57 11.71
C HIS A 10 5.12 -11.04 12.15
N ASN A 11 4.07 -11.30 11.35
CA ASN A 11 2.69 -11.04 11.75
C ASN A 11 2.29 -11.97 12.91
N THR A 12 1.56 -11.46 13.89
CA THR A 12 1.11 -12.23 15.07
C THR A 12 0.25 -13.45 14.71
N GLN A 13 -0.38 -13.46 13.52
CA GLN A 13 -1.12 -14.63 13.01
C GLN A 13 -0.19 -15.73 12.47
N ASP A 14 0.94 -15.36 11.85
CA ASP A 14 1.94 -16.26 11.26
C ASP A 14 2.91 -16.87 12.31
N LYS A 15 2.63 -16.62 13.59
CA LYS A 15 3.46 -16.96 14.74
C LYS A 15 3.64 -18.48 14.97
N PRO A 16 2.66 -19.37 14.69
CA PRO A 16 2.89 -20.82 14.76
C PRO A 16 3.99 -21.29 13.80
N GLU A 17 3.95 -20.82 12.54
CA GLU A 17 4.89 -21.15 11.48
C GLU A 17 6.28 -20.61 11.78
N VAL A 18 6.37 -19.33 12.17
CA VAL A 18 7.65 -18.69 12.50
C VAL A 18 8.31 -19.31 13.73
N LYS A 19 7.53 -19.83 14.70
CA LYS A 19 8.08 -20.62 15.82
C LYS A 19 8.68 -21.95 15.38
N ALA A 20 8.08 -22.66 14.43
CA ALA A 20 8.67 -23.89 13.91
C ALA A 20 10.03 -23.61 13.25
N ILE A 21 10.10 -22.57 12.42
CA ILE A 21 11.34 -22.12 11.77
C ILE A 21 12.37 -21.64 12.82
N ALA A 22 11.96 -20.88 13.85
CA ALA A 22 12.85 -20.45 14.94
C ALA A 22 13.46 -21.64 15.72
N LEU A 23 12.68 -22.70 15.96
CA LEU A 23 13.17 -23.93 16.60
C LEU A 23 14.14 -24.70 15.68
N ALA A 24 13.91 -24.72 14.37
CA ALA A 24 14.83 -25.31 13.40
C ALA A 24 16.16 -24.51 13.31
N LEU A 25 16.10 -23.18 13.34
CA LEU A 25 17.28 -22.30 13.45
C LEU A 25 18.05 -22.56 14.76
N LYS A 26 17.34 -22.76 15.88
CA LYS A 26 17.93 -23.12 17.19
C LYS A 26 18.72 -24.44 17.12
N GLN A 27 18.18 -25.45 16.44
CA GLN A 27 18.86 -26.74 16.22
C GLN A 27 20.11 -26.60 15.35
N ARG A 28 20.14 -25.60 14.45
CA ARG A 28 21.31 -25.19 13.65
C ARG A 28 22.30 -24.29 14.41
N SER A 29 22.12 -24.10 15.73
CA SER A 29 22.91 -23.23 16.60
C SER A 29 22.89 -21.73 16.24
N ILE A 30 21.84 -21.28 15.54
CA ILE A 30 21.60 -19.88 15.22
C ILE A 30 20.82 -19.22 16.36
N ALA A 31 21.36 -18.16 16.94
CA ALA A 31 20.68 -17.38 17.98
C ALA A 31 19.66 -16.41 17.34
N TYR A 32 18.38 -16.59 17.64
CA TYR A 32 17.31 -15.73 17.12
C TYR A 32 16.75 -14.80 18.20
N TRP A 33 16.30 -13.62 17.77
CA TRP A 33 15.48 -12.70 18.57
C TRP A 33 14.03 -12.77 18.06
N ILE A 34 13.07 -13.00 18.97
CA ILE A 34 11.63 -13.00 18.67
C ILE A 34 10.87 -12.28 19.80
N ASP A 35 9.82 -11.55 19.44
CA ASP A 35 9.13 -10.60 20.31
C ASP A 35 8.64 -11.21 21.64
N GLU A 36 7.97 -12.36 21.60
CA GLU A 36 7.39 -13.02 22.78
C GLU A 36 8.44 -13.56 23.76
N GLU A 37 9.64 -13.93 23.29
CA GLU A 37 10.71 -14.39 24.17
C GLU A 37 11.51 -13.24 24.80
N GLN A 38 11.43 -12.03 24.21
CA GLN A 38 12.36 -10.93 24.51
C GLN A 38 11.71 -9.62 24.98
N ILE A 39 10.38 -9.44 24.84
CA ILE A 39 9.65 -8.25 25.30
C ILE A 39 8.89 -8.55 26.61
N PRO A 40 9.30 -7.98 27.76
CA PRO A 40 8.59 -8.18 29.02
C PRO A 40 7.19 -7.54 29.02
N PRO A 41 6.17 -8.18 29.63
CA PRO A 41 4.86 -7.56 29.82
C PRO A 41 4.93 -6.20 30.51
N GLY A 42 4.26 -5.19 29.94
CA GLY A 42 4.28 -3.80 30.41
C GLY A 42 5.38 -2.92 29.81
N ARG A 43 6.18 -3.42 28.86
CA ARG A 43 7.10 -2.61 28.04
C ARG A 43 6.45 -2.15 26.73
N SER A 44 7.02 -1.08 26.17
CA SER A 44 6.67 -0.60 24.83
C SER A 44 7.29 -1.53 23.78
N PHE A 45 6.46 -2.07 22.89
CA PHE A 45 6.88 -2.96 21.81
C PHE A 45 7.93 -2.27 20.90
N GLN A 46 7.74 -0.98 20.64
CA GLN A 46 8.63 -0.16 19.82
C GLN A 46 10.01 0.03 20.46
N ASP A 47 10.05 0.33 21.76
CA ASP A 47 11.29 0.65 22.49
C ASP A 47 12.20 -0.60 22.61
N GLU A 48 11.62 -1.78 22.83
CA GLU A 48 12.39 -3.03 22.90
C GLU A 48 12.89 -3.48 21.50
N ILE A 49 12.13 -3.20 20.43
CA ILE A 49 12.61 -3.45 19.05
C ILE A 49 13.80 -2.54 18.70
N GLN A 50 13.74 -1.25 19.03
CA GLN A 50 14.87 -0.33 18.80
C GLN A 50 16.12 -0.75 19.60
N GLN A 51 15.95 -1.27 20.82
CA GLN A 51 17.04 -1.85 21.60
C GLN A 51 17.58 -3.18 21.02
N ALA A 52 16.78 -3.92 20.25
CA ALA A 52 17.22 -5.17 19.60
C ALA A 52 18.13 -4.94 18.38
N ILE A 53 17.96 -3.84 17.64
CA ILE A 53 18.75 -3.54 16.42
C ILE A 53 20.28 -3.61 16.63
N PRO A 54 20.90 -3.02 17.67
CA PRO A 54 22.35 -3.15 17.92
C PRO A 54 22.78 -4.53 18.47
N LEU A 55 21.85 -5.45 18.73
CA LEU A 55 22.12 -6.78 19.29
C LEU A 55 22.06 -7.90 18.24
N VAL A 56 21.48 -7.65 17.06
CA VAL A 56 21.30 -8.65 15.98
C VAL A 56 22.34 -8.47 14.86
N LYS A 57 22.71 -9.56 14.16
CA LYS A 57 23.60 -9.51 12.98
C LYS A 57 22.84 -9.38 11.65
N SER A 58 21.63 -9.91 11.58
CA SER A 58 20.73 -9.91 10.40
C SER A 58 19.26 -9.79 10.82
N ALA A 59 18.36 -9.58 9.87
CA ALA A 59 16.91 -9.56 10.10
C ALA A 59 16.15 -10.36 9.03
N ALA A 60 15.36 -11.33 9.46
CA ALA A 60 14.43 -12.09 8.62
C ALA A 60 13.02 -11.51 8.74
N ILE A 61 12.38 -11.23 7.59
CA ILE A 61 11.06 -10.60 7.48
C ILE A 61 10.09 -11.62 6.91
N PHE A 62 9.25 -12.20 7.78
CA PHE A 62 8.31 -13.27 7.42
C PHE A 62 6.99 -12.72 6.89
N ILE A 63 6.52 -13.29 5.79
CA ILE A 63 5.32 -12.89 5.07
C ILE A 63 4.44 -14.12 4.85
N GLY A 64 3.35 -14.23 5.62
CA GLY A 64 2.30 -15.23 5.45
C GLY A 64 1.10 -14.75 4.64
N LEU A 65 0.09 -15.62 4.53
CA LEU A 65 -1.14 -15.37 3.76
C LEU A 65 -1.95 -14.16 4.25
N GLN A 66 -1.73 -13.72 5.49
CA GLN A 66 -2.34 -12.52 6.08
C GLN A 66 -1.50 -11.24 5.86
N GLY A 67 -0.43 -11.34 5.07
CA GLY A 67 0.58 -10.29 4.92
C GLY A 67 1.30 -9.97 6.22
N LEU A 68 2.03 -8.85 6.25
CA LEU A 68 2.80 -8.40 7.41
C LEU A 68 1.93 -7.93 8.60
N GLY A 69 0.62 -7.73 8.40
CA GLY A 69 -0.31 -7.26 9.43
C GLY A 69 0.15 -5.92 10.03
N ARG A 70 0.36 -5.87 11.36
CA ARG A 70 0.86 -4.65 12.04
C ARG A 70 2.20 -4.15 11.49
N TRP A 71 3.04 -5.03 10.94
CA TRP A 71 4.32 -4.65 10.33
C TRP A 71 4.20 -4.04 8.92
N GLN A 72 3.00 -3.82 8.36
CA GLN A 72 2.83 -2.95 7.17
C GLN A 72 3.03 -1.45 7.48
N SER A 73 3.21 -1.09 8.76
CA SER A 73 3.31 0.29 9.23
C SER A 73 4.63 0.99 8.85
N TRP A 74 4.75 2.26 9.24
CA TRP A 74 6.01 3.01 9.20
C TRP A 74 7.11 2.39 10.07
N GLU A 75 6.78 1.56 11.05
CA GLU A 75 7.73 0.98 12.01
C GLU A 75 8.65 -0.04 11.33
N LEU A 76 8.11 -0.90 10.46
CA LEU A 76 8.94 -1.80 9.65
C LEU A 76 9.80 -1.02 8.64
N LYS A 77 9.25 0.04 8.04
CA LYS A 77 10.01 0.89 7.10
C LYS A 77 11.16 1.60 7.79
N ALA A 78 10.97 2.08 9.02
CA ALA A 78 12.02 2.63 9.86
C ALA A 78 13.06 1.57 10.27
N PHE A 79 12.61 0.40 10.75
CA PHE A 79 13.49 -0.72 11.13
C PHE A 79 14.36 -1.20 9.95
N ILE A 80 13.79 -1.36 8.76
CA ILE A 80 14.53 -1.79 7.57
C ILE A 80 15.46 -0.67 7.08
N ALA A 81 15.05 0.60 7.12
CA ALA A 81 15.95 1.72 6.82
C ALA A 81 17.14 1.79 7.79
N GLU A 82 16.92 1.55 9.08
CA GLU A 82 17.97 1.51 10.10
C GLU A 82 18.89 0.29 9.94
N CYS A 83 18.35 -0.87 9.55
CA CYS A 83 19.15 -2.03 9.16
C CYS A 83 20.04 -1.71 7.95
N VAL A 84 19.50 -1.05 6.92
CA VAL A 84 20.26 -0.64 5.73
C VAL A 84 21.35 0.40 6.08
N GLU A 85 21.05 1.41 6.91
CA GLU A 85 22.05 2.39 7.38
C GLU A 85 23.18 1.70 8.17
N LYS A 86 22.84 0.70 9.00
CA LYS A 86 23.80 -0.09 9.79
C LYS A 86 24.43 -1.27 9.02
N LYS A 87 24.08 -1.48 7.75
CA LYS A 87 24.51 -2.61 6.91
C LYS A 87 24.18 -4.00 7.48
N ILE A 88 23.11 -4.10 8.25
CA ILE A 88 22.52 -5.35 8.75
C ILE A 88 21.77 -6.01 7.58
N PRO A 89 22.09 -7.25 7.16
CA PRO A 89 21.38 -7.92 6.07
C PRO A 89 19.90 -8.13 6.39
N VAL A 90 19.04 -7.82 5.42
CA VAL A 90 17.58 -8.02 5.49
C VAL A 90 17.19 -9.14 4.53
N ILE A 91 16.48 -10.14 5.04
CA ILE A 91 16.15 -11.40 4.35
C ILE A 91 14.63 -11.52 4.28
N PRO A 92 13.99 -11.32 3.11
CA PRO A 92 12.56 -11.61 2.97
C PRO A 92 12.32 -13.12 3.01
N VAL A 93 11.31 -13.57 3.77
CA VAL A 93 10.95 -14.98 3.91
C VAL A 93 9.45 -15.15 3.61
N LEU A 94 9.14 -15.89 2.56
CA LEU A 94 7.77 -16.26 2.20
C LEU A 94 7.38 -17.55 2.92
N LEU A 95 6.27 -17.52 3.65
CA LEU A 95 5.72 -18.67 4.36
C LEU A 95 4.83 -19.52 3.44
N PRO A 96 4.45 -20.76 3.84
CA PRO A 96 3.67 -21.66 2.99
C PRO A 96 2.40 -21.00 2.41
N GLY A 97 2.22 -21.13 1.09
CA GLY A 97 1.11 -20.52 0.35
C GLY A 97 1.36 -19.10 -0.18
N VAL A 98 2.47 -18.44 0.16
CA VAL A 98 2.81 -17.11 -0.38
C VAL A 98 3.76 -17.25 -1.56
N ASN A 99 3.21 -17.19 -2.78
CA ASN A 99 3.99 -17.41 -4.01
C ASN A 99 4.69 -16.15 -4.54
N ASN A 100 4.35 -14.95 -4.05
CA ASN A 100 4.90 -13.67 -4.52
C ASN A 100 5.01 -12.64 -3.39
N LEU A 101 5.96 -11.70 -3.51
CA LEU A 101 6.06 -10.54 -2.62
C LEU A 101 4.90 -9.55 -2.87
N PRO A 102 4.16 -9.13 -1.82
CA PRO A 102 3.12 -8.09 -1.89
C PRO A 102 3.56 -6.80 -2.62
N GLU A 103 2.62 -6.16 -3.31
CA GLU A 103 2.91 -4.99 -4.15
C GLU A 103 3.31 -3.73 -3.35
N ASP A 104 2.85 -3.61 -2.10
CA ASP A 104 3.23 -2.54 -1.17
C ASP A 104 4.69 -2.65 -0.66
N LEU A 105 5.37 -3.76 -0.96
CA LEU A 105 6.73 -4.08 -0.52
C LEU A 105 7.75 -4.03 -1.67
N VAL A 106 7.60 -3.06 -2.60
CA VAL A 106 8.49 -2.86 -3.77
C VAL A 106 9.98 -2.88 -3.41
N PHE A 107 10.36 -2.35 -2.25
CA PHE A 107 11.75 -2.32 -1.78
C PHE A 107 12.31 -3.71 -1.41
N LEU A 108 11.48 -4.68 -1.02
CA LEU A 108 11.90 -6.06 -0.81
C LEU A 108 12.08 -6.82 -2.14
N LYS A 109 11.45 -6.38 -3.23
CA LYS A 109 11.58 -7.01 -4.57
C LYS A 109 13.00 -6.87 -5.17
N GLN A 110 13.86 -6.05 -4.57
CA GLN A 110 15.28 -5.91 -4.91
C GLN A 110 16.19 -6.85 -4.10
N LEU A 111 15.64 -7.61 -3.14
CA LEU A 111 16.37 -8.54 -2.28
C LEU A 111 16.00 -9.99 -2.64
N ARG A 112 16.97 -10.89 -2.60
CA ARG A 112 16.73 -12.33 -2.78
C ARG A 112 15.96 -12.87 -1.57
N TRP A 113 14.76 -13.37 -1.81
CA TRP A 113 13.94 -14.00 -0.77
C TRP A 113 14.20 -15.51 -0.62
N VAL A 114 13.80 -16.04 0.53
CA VAL A 114 13.65 -17.48 0.80
C VAL A 114 12.16 -17.82 0.74
N THR A 115 11.79 -19.00 0.26
CA THR A 115 10.39 -19.47 0.27
C THR A 115 10.28 -20.84 0.95
N PHE A 116 9.26 -21.00 1.80
CA PHE A 116 8.90 -22.24 2.48
C PHE A 116 7.70 -22.91 1.79
N SER A 117 7.69 -22.92 0.45
CA SER A 117 6.58 -23.46 -0.36
C SER A 117 6.25 -24.92 -0.03
N ASN A 118 7.26 -25.74 0.32
CA ASN A 118 7.08 -27.15 0.69
C ASN A 118 6.75 -27.37 2.18
N GLY A 119 6.45 -26.31 2.93
CA GLY A 119 6.20 -26.34 4.38
C GLY A 119 7.36 -25.81 5.22
N VAL A 120 7.09 -25.56 6.51
CA VAL A 120 8.05 -24.95 7.46
C VAL A 120 9.29 -25.79 7.76
N ASP A 121 9.22 -27.10 7.53
CA ASP A 121 10.31 -28.07 7.72
C ASP A 121 11.17 -28.28 6.45
N ASP A 122 10.95 -27.48 5.39
CA ASP A 122 11.75 -27.55 4.15
C ASP A 122 13.24 -27.28 4.45
N LYS A 123 14.05 -28.33 4.28
CA LYS A 123 15.49 -28.27 4.56
C LYS A 123 16.23 -27.32 3.62
N ALA A 124 15.85 -27.26 2.34
CA ALA A 124 16.49 -26.36 1.38
C ALA A 124 16.14 -24.90 1.68
N ALA A 125 14.89 -24.62 2.08
CA ALA A 125 14.50 -23.30 2.57
C ALA A 125 15.27 -22.91 3.84
N LEU A 126 15.41 -23.83 4.80
CA LEU A 126 16.21 -23.62 6.02
C LEU A 126 17.71 -23.44 5.74
N ASP A 127 18.27 -24.15 4.75
CA ASP A 127 19.68 -24.01 4.33
C ASP A 127 19.93 -22.65 3.65
N LEU A 128 19.00 -22.19 2.82
CA LEU A 128 19.03 -20.85 2.21
C LEU A 128 18.85 -19.74 3.26
N LEU A 129 17.96 -19.93 4.25
CA LEU A 129 17.78 -18.99 5.35
C LEU A 129 19.02 -18.92 6.25
N GLN A 130 19.63 -20.08 6.57
CA GLN A 130 20.90 -20.13 7.29
C GLN A 130 22.01 -19.41 6.51
N TRP A 131 22.14 -19.64 5.20
CA TRP A 131 23.12 -18.91 4.37
C TRP A 131 22.86 -17.39 4.39
N GLY A 132 21.60 -16.95 4.30
CA GLY A 132 21.25 -15.52 4.43
C GLY A 132 21.66 -14.90 5.77
N ILE A 133 21.60 -15.67 6.86
CA ILE A 133 21.94 -15.23 8.22
C ILE A 133 23.46 -15.23 8.48
N THR A 134 24.20 -16.23 7.99
CA THR A 134 25.65 -16.37 8.25
C THR A 134 26.54 -15.74 7.17
N GLY A 135 26.04 -15.61 5.95
CA GLY A 135 26.83 -15.27 4.75
C GLY A 135 27.61 -16.44 4.14
N GLU A 136 27.68 -17.60 4.82
CA GLU A 136 28.48 -18.76 4.41
C GLU A 136 27.66 -19.72 3.54
N ASN A 137 28.07 -19.93 2.28
CA ASN A 137 27.33 -20.77 1.32
C ASN A 137 27.59 -22.27 1.58
N PRO A 138 26.56 -23.08 1.94
CA PRO A 138 26.74 -24.49 2.28
C PRO A 138 27.21 -25.37 1.12
N HIS A 139 27.06 -24.94 -0.15
CA HIS A 139 27.48 -25.70 -1.33
C HIS A 139 28.89 -25.32 -1.85
N SER A 140 29.56 -24.37 -1.21
CA SER A 140 30.87 -23.85 -1.67
C SER A 140 32.03 -24.84 -1.60
N SER A 141 31.86 -25.94 -0.86
CA SER A 141 32.88 -26.97 -0.62
C SER A 141 32.94 -28.10 -1.66
N GLU A 142 31.88 -28.31 -2.46
CA GLU A 142 31.77 -29.50 -3.33
C GLU A 142 32.21 -29.28 -4.79
N GLN A 143 32.22 -28.05 -5.29
CA GLN A 143 32.36 -27.77 -6.74
C GLN A 143 33.80 -27.61 -7.27
N LEU A 144 34.84 -27.89 -6.47
CA LEU A 144 36.24 -27.69 -6.88
C LEU A 144 36.83 -28.79 -7.80
N GLN A 145 36.01 -29.65 -8.42
CA GLN A 145 36.49 -30.76 -9.27
C GLN A 145 35.65 -31.02 -10.54
N GLN A 146 35.86 -30.23 -11.61
CA GLN A 146 35.85 -30.71 -13.01
C GLN A 146 36.46 -29.68 -13.99
N LYS A 147 36.69 -30.09 -15.25
CA LYS A 147 37.38 -29.31 -16.30
C LYS A 147 36.53 -29.21 -17.58
N PRO A 148 36.70 -28.15 -18.41
CA PRO A 148 35.88 -27.91 -19.60
C PRO A 148 36.34 -28.66 -20.86
N GLY A 149 35.41 -28.90 -21.80
CA GLY A 149 35.71 -29.39 -23.16
C GLY A 149 34.48 -29.55 -24.09
N ASP A 150 34.61 -28.99 -25.31
CA ASP A 150 33.94 -29.29 -26.59
C ASP A 150 32.43 -28.98 -26.84
N ILE A 151 32.13 -28.54 -28.09
CA ILE A 151 30.82 -28.10 -28.60
C ILE A 151 30.60 -28.61 -30.05
N PRO A 152 29.43 -29.20 -30.43
CA PRO A 152 29.10 -29.58 -31.82
C PRO A 152 28.19 -28.57 -32.59
N PRO A 153 28.07 -28.65 -33.94
CA PRO A 153 27.61 -27.51 -34.75
C PRO A 153 26.16 -27.54 -35.30
N LYS A 154 25.34 -26.59 -34.84
CA LYS A 154 24.50 -25.64 -35.61
C LYS A 154 23.80 -26.07 -36.94
N ARG A 155 23.21 -27.27 -37.05
CA ARG A 155 22.32 -27.61 -38.19
C ARG A 155 21.07 -28.44 -37.88
N VAL A 156 20.56 -28.34 -36.65
CA VAL A 156 19.34 -29.05 -36.18
C VAL A 156 18.28 -28.08 -35.62
N LEU A 157 18.63 -26.81 -35.37
CA LEU A 157 17.83 -25.87 -34.56
C LEU A 157 16.54 -25.37 -35.25
N GLU A 158 16.60 -25.01 -36.54
CA GLU A 158 15.52 -24.31 -37.26
C GLU A 158 14.19 -25.10 -37.38
N GLU A 159 14.22 -26.42 -37.14
CA GLU A 159 13.03 -27.29 -37.17
C GLU A 159 12.50 -27.63 -35.75
N VAL A 160 13.28 -27.36 -34.70
CA VAL A 160 12.89 -27.56 -33.29
C VAL A 160 12.14 -26.34 -32.73
N GLU A 161 12.63 -25.12 -33.02
CA GLU A 161 12.06 -23.85 -32.55
C GLU A 161 10.56 -23.70 -32.87
N ARG A 162 10.12 -24.22 -34.03
CA ARG A 162 8.73 -24.15 -34.49
C ARG A 162 7.77 -25.09 -33.76
N LEU A 163 8.28 -26.14 -33.11
CA LEU A 163 7.47 -27.11 -32.36
C LEU A 163 7.41 -26.77 -30.86
N GLY A 164 8.46 -26.14 -30.29
CA GLY A 164 8.49 -25.70 -28.89
C GLY A 164 7.48 -24.60 -28.58
N ASN A 165 7.50 -23.51 -29.36
CA ASN A 165 6.65 -22.33 -29.17
C ASN A 165 5.15 -22.66 -29.09
N ASP A 166 4.67 -23.55 -29.97
CA ASP A 166 3.26 -23.91 -30.05
C ASP A 166 2.84 -24.89 -28.92
N LYS A 167 3.80 -25.57 -28.29
CA LYS A 167 3.59 -26.37 -27.07
C LYS A 167 3.53 -25.47 -25.83
N ASN A 168 4.50 -24.56 -25.66
CA ASN A 168 4.57 -23.66 -24.50
C ASN A 168 3.32 -22.77 -24.40
N ARG A 169 2.82 -22.24 -25.54
CA ARG A 169 1.57 -21.47 -25.59
C ARG A 169 0.33 -22.27 -25.14
N ARG A 170 0.29 -23.58 -25.38
CA ARG A 170 -0.80 -24.47 -24.93
C ARG A 170 -0.69 -24.74 -23.43
N LEU A 171 0.51 -25.08 -22.95
CA LEU A 171 0.78 -25.30 -21.51
C LEU A 171 0.47 -24.06 -20.67
N LEU A 172 0.80 -22.86 -21.15
CA LEU A 172 0.43 -21.60 -20.50
C LEU A 172 -1.09 -21.43 -20.42
N SER A 173 -1.84 -21.66 -21.51
CA SER A 173 -3.31 -21.60 -21.51
C SER A 173 -3.97 -22.65 -20.62
N GLU A 174 -3.34 -23.81 -20.45
CA GLU A 174 -3.79 -24.89 -19.57
C GLU A 174 -3.52 -24.55 -18.10
N LYS A 175 -2.33 -24.02 -17.77
CA LYS A 175 -2.01 -23.43 -16.46
C LYS A 175 -3.02 -22.34 -16.08
N ASP A 176 -3.24 -21.37 -16.97
CA ASP A 176 -4.19 -20.27 -16.78
C ASP A 176 -5.61 -20.78 -16.45
N SER A 177 -5.99 -21.95 -16.97
CA SER A 177 -7.29 -22.57 -16.73
C SER A 177 -7.34 -23.34 -15.41
N LEU A 178 -6.25 -24.04 -15.07
CA LEU A 178 -6.11 -24.79 -13.81
C LEU A 178 -5.95 -23.88 -12.59
N GLU A 179 -5.26 -22.74 -12.71
CA GLU A 179 -5.18 -21.74 -11.64
C GLU A 179 -6.58 -21.21 -11.28
N LYS A 180 -7.37 -20.84 -12.29
CA LYS A 180 -8.76 -20.36 -12.10
C LYS A 180 -9.65 -21.45 -11.47
N ALA A 181 -9.46 -22.71 -11.85
CA ALA A 181 -10.13 -23.84 -11.21
C ALA A 181 -9.68 -24.03 -9.74
N TYR A 182 -8.37 -23.95 -9.47
CA TYR A 182 -7.79 -24.07 -8.13
C TYR A 182 -8.26 -22.94 -7.19
N THR A 183 -8.33 -21.69 -7.67
CA THR A 183 -8.88 -20.56 -6.90
C THR A 183 -10.36 -20.73 -6.59
N LEU A 184 -11.17 -21.18 -7.55
CA LEU A 184 -12.59 -21.46 -7.31
C LEU A 184 -12.78 -22.61 -6.31
N GLN A 185 -11.93 -23.63 -6.40
CA GLN A 185 -11.95 -24.81 -5.55
C GLN A 185 -11.47 -24.52 -4.12
N SER A 186 -10.45 -23.69 -3.94
CA SER A 186 -9.98 -23.29 -2.61
C SER A 186 -11.00 -22.40 -1.89
N GLN A 187 -11.72 -21.55 -2.63
CA GLN A 187 -12.83 -20.77 -2.07
C GLN A 187 -14.00 -21.66 -1.60
N LYS A 188 -14.34 -22.72 -2.33
CA LYS A 188 -15.32 -23.74 -1.86
C LYS A 188 -14.87 -24.39 -0.55
N VAL A 189 -13.62 -24.87 -0.50
CA VAL A 189 -13.03 -25.50 0.69
C VAL A 189 -13.04 -24.54 1.89
N ALA A 190 -12.70 -23.27 1.69
CA ALA A 190 -12.78 -22.23 2.72
C ALA A 190 -14.23 -22.02 3.20
N ASN A 191 -15.20 -21.91 2.28
CA ASN A 191 -16.61 -21.74 2.62
C ASN A 191 -17.16 -22.95 3.41
N LEU A 192 -16.81 -24.18 3.02
CA LEU A 192 -17.21 -25.41 3.72
C LEU A 192 -16.59 -25.50 5.12
N ARG A 193 -15.32 -25.11 5.29
CA ARG A 193 -14.67 -25.02 6.61
C ARG A 193 -15.37 -24.01 7.53
N ILE A 194 -15.79 -22.86 6.99
CA ILE A 194 -16.57 -21.86 7.75
C ILE A 194 -17.94 -22.43 8.13
N ALA A 195 -18.66 -23.06 7.19
CA ALA A 195 -19.94 -23.72 7.44
C ALA A 195 -19.83 -24.79 8.54
N LEU A 196 -18.76 -25.59 8.53
CA LEU A 196 -18.52 -26.66 9.51
C LEU A 196 -18.26 -26.15 10.94
N VAL A 197 -17.75 -24.93 11.08
CA VAL A 197 -17.51 -24.26 12.37
C VAL A 197 -18.79 -23.69 12.97
N ILE A 198 -19.72 -23.22 12.14
CA ILE A 198 -21.01 -22.64 12.59
C ILE A 198 -22.17 -23.65 12.63
N GLU A 199 -22.05 -24.79 11.96
CA GLU A 199 -23.08 -25.84 11.97
C GLU A 199 -23.13 -26.57 13.34
N THR A 200 -24.34 -26.70 13.85
CA THR A 200 -24.67 -27.28 15.16
C THR A 200 -25.46 -28.59 15.04
N ASP A 201 -26.05 -28.89 13.88
CA ASP A 201 -26.61 -30.21 13.60
C ASP A 201 -25.52 -31.23 13.25
N VAL A 202 -25.54 -32.39 13.92
CA VAL A 202 -24.51 -33.43 13.78
C VAL A 202 -24.56 -34.12 12.41
N SER A 203 -25.75 -34.24 11.80
CA SER A 203 -25.96 -34.93 10.52
C SER A 203 -25.48 -34.07 9.35
N ARG A 204 -25.76 -32.77 9.40
CA ARG A 204 -25.20 -31.79 8.45
C ARG A 204 -23.71 -31.57 8.65
N LYS A 205 -23.22 -31.56 9.90
CA LYS A 205 -21.79 -31.47 10.19
C LYS A 205 -21.03 -32.65 9.55
N PHE A 206 -21.57 -33.87 9.65
CA PHE A 206 -21.03 -35.05 8.96
C PHE A 206 -21.10 -34.96 7.42
N GLN A 207 -22.16 -34.39 6.85
CA GLN A 207 -22.23 -34.09 5.40
C GLN A 207 -21.15 -33.08 4.98
N HIS A 208 -21.03 -31.96 5.70
CA HIS A 208 -20.00 -30.95 5.43
C HIS A 208 -18.59 -31.53 5.59
N GLU A 209 -18.35 -32.45 6.53
CA GLU A 209 -17.09 -33.20 6.65
C GLU A 209 -16.80 -34.09 5.43
N GLN A 210 -17.78 -34.86 4.94
CA GLN A 210 -17.60 -35.68 3.74
C GLN A 210 -17.41 -34.84 2.47
N GLN A 211 -18.20 -33.77 2.32
CA GLN A 211 -18.08 -32.86 1.18
C GLN A 211 -16.73 -32.14 1.21
N LEU A 212 -16.30 -31.66 2.38
CA LEU A 212 -14.98 -31.04 2.57
C LEU A 212 -13.86 -32.00 2.15
N GLN A 213 -13.89 -33.27 2.58
CA GLN A 213 -12.89 -34.27 2.16
C GLN A 213 -12.87 -34.49 0.64
N SER A 214 -14.02 -34.46 -0.04
CA SER A 214 -14.09 -34.61 -1.51
C SER A 214 -13.60 -33.37 -2.27
N GLU A 215 -13.91 -32.18 -1.75
CA GLU A 215 -13.51 -30.90 -2.38
C GLU A 215 -12.03 -30.59 -2.08
N GLU A 216 -11.49 -30.98 -0.92
CA GLU A 216 -10.06 -30.93 -0.59
C GLU A 216 -9.23 -31.91 -1.42
N ARG A 217 -9.75 -33.12 -1.65
CA ARG A 217 -9.13 -34.07 -2.60
C ARG A 217 -9.05 -33.47 -3.99
N THR A 218 -10.15 -32.87 -4.46
CA THR A 218 -10.21 -32.22 -5.78
C THR A 218 -9.27 -31.01 -5.86
N LEU A 219 -9.11 -30.25 -4.76
CA LEU A 219 -8.14 -29.17 -4.66
C LEU A 219 -6.70 -29.67 -4.79
N LYS A 220 -6.37 -30.79 -4.12
CA LYS A 220 -5.05 -31.43 -4.24
C LYS A 220 -4.82 -31.92 -5.67
N GLU A 221 -5.78 -32.62 -6.27
CA GLU A 221 -5.69 -33.12 -7.65
C GLU A 221 -5.63 -31.99 -8.71
N LEU A 222 -5.87 -30.73 -8.34
CA LEU A 222 -5.59 -29.54 -9.16
C LEU A 222 -4.19 -28.96 -8.90
N GLY A 223 -3.72 -28.95 -7.64
CA GLY A 223 -2.34 -28.58 -7.28
C GLY A 223 -1.31 -29.51 -7.94
N ASP A 224 -1.48 -30.83 -7.78
CA ASP A 224 -0.63 -31.87 -8.38
C ASP A 224 -0.53 -31.73 -9.92
N LYS A 225 -1.54 -31.11 -10.59
CA LYS A 225 -1.54 -30.81 -12.04
C LYS A 225 -0.87 -29.49 -12.40
N LEU A 226 -1.00 -28.47 -11.55
CA LEU A 226 -0.29 -27.19 -11.72
C LEU A 226 1.22 -27.41 -11.63
N ASP A 227 1.69 -28.10 -10.59
CA ASP A 227 3.10 -28.45 -10.39
C ASP A 227 3.66 -29.21 -11.62
N ALA A 228 2.87 -30.15 -12.16
CA ALA A 228 3.25 -30.94 -13.34
C ALA A 228 3.29 -30.14 -14.65
N ILE A 229 2.62 -28.98 -14.74
CA ILE A 229 2.73 -28.05 -15.88
C ILE A 229 3.85 -27.04 -15.66
N GLU A 230 4.04 -26.54 -14.44
CA GLU A 230 5.17 -25.66 -14.12
C GLU A 230 6.51 -26.35 -14.36
N GLN A 231 6.65 -27.62 -13.96
CA GLN A 231 7.83 -28.44 -14.28
C GLN A 231 8.05 -28.62 -15.80
N GLN A 232 6.98 -28.68 -16.60
CA GLN A 232 7.08 -28.79 -18.06
C GLN A 232 7.45 -27.47 -18.75
N LEU A 233 7.02 -26.33 -18.19
CA LEU A 233 7.40 -24.99 -18.66
C LEU A 233 8.85 -24.67 -18.27
N GLN A 234 9.22 -24.93 -17.00
CA GLN A 234 10.58 -24.71 -16.50
C GLN A 234 11.62 -25.63 -17.17
N ALA A 235 11.21 -26.82 -17.66
CA ALA A 235 12.03 -27.66 -18.51
C ALA A 235 12.21 -27.12 -19.95
N ALA A 236 11.34 -26.21 -20.40
CA ALA A 236 11.47 -25.52 -21.70
C ALA A 236 12.33 -24.26 -21.58
N ASP A 237 12.13 -23.41 -20.56
CA ASP A 237 12.94 -22.20 -20.31
C ASP A 237 14.45 -22.56 -20.22
N ASN A 238 14.79 -23.65 -19.53
CA ASN A 238 16.15 -24.17 -19.42
C ASN A 238 16.79 -24.61 -20.75
N SER A 239 16.03 -24.66 -21.86
CA SER A 239 16.55 -24.91 -23.21
C SER A 239 16.68 -23.67 -24.10
N GLU A 240 16.09 -22.54 -23.69
CA GLU A 240 16.16 -21.26 -24.43
C GLU A 240 17.27 -20.33 -23.88
N ILE A 241 17.68 -20.52 -22.63
CA ILE A 241 18.70 -19.70 -21.92
C ILE A 241 20.10 -19.72 -22.56
N GLU A 242 20.46 -20.69 -23.41
CA GLU A 242 21.74 -20.67 -24.15
C GLU A 242 21.74 -19.77 -25.41
N ALA A 243 20.60 -19.19 -25.82
CA ALA A 243 20.47 -18.44 -27.07
C ALA A 243 20.55 -16.90 -26.94
N ASP A 244 19.95 -16.32 -25.89
CA ASP A 244 19.51 -14.91 -25.86
C ASP A 244 20.59 -13.84 -25.60
N ALA A 245 21.86 -14.17 -25.83
CA ALA A 245 22.99 -13.26 -25.60
C ALA A 245 23.35 -12.36 -26.81
N ILE A 246 22.39 -11.94 -27.66
CA ILE A 246 22.67 -11.08 -28.84
C ILE A 246 21.45 -10.25 -29.32
N ILE A 247 21.68 -8.94 -29.53
CA ILE A 247 20.80 -7.91 -30.14
C ILE A 247 19.56 -7.43 -29.35
N TYR A 248 19.46 -6.10 -29.20
CA TYR A 248 18.21 -5.36 -28.97
C TYR A 248 18.20 -4.13 -29.90
N ASN A 249 17.19 -3.95 -30.76
CA ASN A 249 16.86 -2.64 -31.35
C ASN A 249 15.56 -2.61 -32.20
N ILE A 250 14.83 -1.48 -32.09
CA ILE A 250 14.04 -0.78 -33.13
C ILE A 250 12.54 -1.17 -33.42
N GLU A 251 11.67 -0.22 -33.05
CA GLU A 251 10.40 0.27 -33.69
C GLU A 251 8.98 -0.37 -33.49
N GLN A 252 7.97 0.50 -33.69
CA GLN A 252 6.48 0.36 -33.58
C GLN A 252 5.84 0.63 -34.99
N PRO A 253 4.52 0.91 -35.24
CA PRO A 253 3.26 1.03 -34.44
C PRO A 253 2.11 0.16 -35.09
N PRO A 254 0.83 0.54 -35.39
CA PRO A 254 -0.08 1.64 -34.96
C PRO A 254 -1.60 1.32 -34.70
N ILE A 255 -2.26 2.21 -33.92
CA ILE A 255 -3.60 2.87 -34.09
C ILE A 255 -4.87 2.06 -34.51
N GLU A 256 -5.98 2.17 -33.73
CA GLU A 256 -7.28 2.73 -34.21
C GLU A 256 -8.29 3.09 -33.07
N GLN A 257 -9.47 3.64 -33.41
CA GLN A 257 -10.41 4.36 -32.52
C GLN A 257 -11.90 4.00 -32.71
N ASN A 258 -12.74 4.19 -31.68
CA ASN A 258 -14.15 4.72 -31.66
C ASN A 258 -14.78 4.40 -30.26
N ARG A 259 -15.60 5.19 -29.54
CA ARG A 259 -16.63 6.26 -29.75
C ARG A 259 -18.11 5.78 -29.72
N ASN A 260 -18.82 6.20 -28.66
CA ASN A 260 -20.25 6.57 -28.58
C ASN A 260 -21.30 5.42 -28.70
N ASN A 261 -22.53 5.45 -28.13
CA ASN A 261 -23.31 6.54 -27.50
C ASN A 261 -24.48 6.05 -26.59
N GLN A 262 -24.92 6.93 -25.67
CA GLN A 262 -26.31 7.23 -25.21
C GLN A 262 -27.26 6.26 -24.43
N ASP A 263 -27.74 6.83 -23.31
CA ASP A 263 -29.13 6.92 -22.80
C ASP A 263 -30.04 5.69 -22.58
N ARG A 264 -30.47 5.53 -21.32
CA ARG A 264 -31.88 5.24 -20.96
C ARG A 264 -32.23 5.74 -19.55
N THR A 265 -33.37 6.42 -19.41
CA THR A 265 -33.93 6.88 -18.14
C THR A 265 -35.10 6.00 -17.70
N THR A 266 -35.24 5.73 -16.38
CA THR A 266 -36.50 5.76 -15.59
C THR A 266 -36.30 5.19 -14.17
N ASN A 267 -37.29 5.42 -13.29
CA ASN A 267 -37.56 4.66 -12.05
C ASN A 267 -36.51 4.70 -10.92
N LYS A 268 -36.30 5.90 -10.33
CA LYS A 268 -35.80 6.01 -8.96
C LYS A 268 -36.84 5.50 -7.94
N ALA A 269 -36.69 4.25 -7.52
CA ALA A 269 -37.19 3.75 -6.24
C ALA A 269 -35.98 3.28 -5.41
N LEU A 270 -36.05 3.40 -4.08
CA LEU A 270 -34.89 3.30 -3.19
C LEU A 270 -34.15 1.95 -3.32
N PRO A 271 -32.86 1.89 -3.73
CA PRO A 271 -32.16 0.64 -4.04
C PRO A 271 -32.12 -0.35 -2.87
N ASN A 272 -31.75 0.14 -1.67
CA ASN A 272 -31.55 -0.69 -0.47
C ASN A 272 -32.79 -1.53 -0.14
N LEU A 273 -34.00 -0.99 -0.31
CA LEU A 273 -35.24 -1.70 0.02
C LEU A 273 -35.51 -2.91 -0.89
N ARG A 274 -34.99 -2.90 -2.14
CA ARG A 274 -35.03 -4.05 -3.05
C ARG A 274 -33.94 -5.07 -2.74
N LYS A 275 -32.72 -4.60 -2.41
CA LYS A 275 -31.61 -5.49 -2.03
C LYS A 275 -31.94 -6.29 -0.77
N ASP A 276 -32.46 -5.63 0.28
CA ASP A 276 -32.96 -6.27 1.50
C ASP A 276 -34.07 -7.30 1.24
N PHE A 277 -34.97 -7.01 0.30
CA PHE A 277 -36.09 -7.89 -0.07
C PHE A 277 -35.64 -9.17 -0.79
N TYR A 278 -34.61 -9.09 -1.63
CA TYR A 278 -34.03 -10.27 -2.28
C TYR A 278 -33.13 -11.06 -1.31
N LEU A 279 -32.32 -10.40 -0.47
CA LEU A 279 -31.51 -11.06 0.55
C LEU A 279 -32.37 -11.86 1.54
N LYS A 280 -33.52 -11.32 1.98
CA LYS A 280 -34.46 -12.04 2.87
C LYS A 280 -35.10 -13.26 2.20
N GLN A 281 -35.42 -13.18 0.90
CA GLN A 281 -35.93 -14.34 0.16
C GLN A 281 -34.85 -15.40 -0.09
N LEU A 282 -33.61 -14.99 -0.36
CA LEU A 282 -32.50 -15.93 -0.55
C LEU A 282 -32.18 -16.66 0.76
N ALA A 283 -32.13 -15.96 1.89
CA ALA A 283 -32.02 -16.59 3.21
C ALA A 283 -33.19 -17.55 3.50
N GLN A 284 -34.42 -17.19 3.14
CA GLN A 284 -35.57 -18.11 3.26
C GLN A 284 -35.39 -19.36 2.39
N LYS A 285 -34.97 -19.23 1.12
CA LYS A 285 -34.82 -20.36 0.20
C LYS A 285 -33.66 -21.27 0.56
N ASN A 286 -32.56 -20.73 1.08
CA ASN A 286 -31.46 -21.54 1.63
C ASN A 286 -31.92 -22.36 2.85
N ASN A 287 -32.77 -21.78 3.73
CA ASN A 287 -33.35 -22.52 4.85
C ASN A 287 -34.36 -23.59 4.40
N GLU A 288 -35.15 -23.35 3.34
CA GLU A 288 -36.03 -24.36 2.75
C GLU A 288 -35.23 -25.51 2.10
N LEU A 289 -34.16 -25.20 1.37
CA LEU A 289 -33.25 -26.20 0.78
C LEU A 289 -32.63 -27.09 1.85
N ALA A 290 -32.03 -26.50 2.88
CA ALA A 290 -31.37 -27.23 3.96
C ALA A 290 -32.35 -28.08 4.80
N ALA A 291 -33.66 -27.79 4.77
CA ALA A 291 -34.69 -28.64 5.35
C ALA A 291 -35.00 -29.87 4.48
N ILE A 292 -34.96 -29.73 3.14
CA ILE A 292 -35.13 -30.84 2.20
C ILE A 292 -33.88 -31.74 2.19
N GLU A 293 -32.69 -31.18 2.26
CA GLU A 293 -31.43 -31.94 2.38
C GLU A 293 -31.40 -32.80 3.65
N SER A 294 -31.90 -32.27 4.78
CA SER A 294 -32.07 -33.03 6.02
C SER A 294 -33.12 -34.14 5.90
N GLN A 295 -34.19 -33.93 5.11
CA GLN A 295 -35.18 -34.99 4.82
C GLN A 295 -34.62 -36.07 3.89
N LEU A 296 -33.75 -35.71 2.94
CA LEU A 296 -33.03 -36.66 2.08
C LEU A 296 -32.12 -37.58 2.92
N GLN A 297 -31.39 -37.05 3.90
CA GLN A 297 -30.58 -37.87 4.83
C GLN A 297 -31.39 -38.95 5.58
N GLY A 298 -32.68 -38.70 5.85
CA GLY A 298 -33.57 -39.60 6.59
C GLY A 298 -34.42 -40.54 5.71
N THR A 299 -34.36 -40.44 4.39
CA THR A 299 -35.32 -41.11 3.49
C THR A 299 -34.80 -42.46 2.98
N LEU A 300 -35.51 -43.54 3.34
CA LEU A 300 -35.23 -44.91 2.87
C LEU A 300 -36.10 -45.34 1.66
N SER A 301 -36.84 -44.41 1.06
CA SER A 301 -37.79 -44.66 -0.04
C SER A 301 -37.32 -43.96 -1.31
N ALA A 302 -36.83 -44.72 -2.29
CA ALA A 302 -36.35 -44.19 -3.58
C ALA A 302 -37.42 -43.38 -4.36
N VAL A 303 -38.71 -43.61 -4.08
CA VAL A 303 -39.82 -42.84 -4.70
C VAL A 303 -39.98 -41.46 -4.05
N ASP A 304 -39.60 -41.30 -2.79
CA ASP A 304 -39.72 -40.05 -2.04
C ASP A 304 -38.41 -39.26 -2.08
N GLU A 305 -37.25 -39.93 -2.07
CA GLU A 305 -35.94 -39.39 -2.41
C GLU A 305 -35.96 -38.66 -3.77
N LEU A 306 -36.54 -39.30 -4.80
CA LEU A 306 -36.66 -38.72 -6.13
C LEU A 306 -37.60 -37.50 -6.16
N LYS A 307 -38.62 -37.43 -5.30
CA LYS A 307 -39.46 -36.22 -5.14
C LYS A 307 -38.70 -35.09 -4.45
N LEU A 308 -37.98 -35.40 -3.37
CA LEU A 308 -37.20 -34.44 -2.60
C LEU A 308 -36.06 -33.84 -3.45
N ASN A 309 -35.36 -34.64 -4.26
CA ASN A 309 -34.36 -34.16 -5.21
C ASN A 309 -34.97 -33.19 -6.24
N ASN A 310 -36.10 -33.53 -6.86
CA ASN A 310 -36.81 -32.62 -7.77
C ASN A 310 -37.26 -31.31 -7.08
N GLN A 311 -37.54 -31.34 -5.78
CA GLN A 311 -37.86 -30.13 -5.00
C GLN A 311 -36.60 -29.31 -4.67
N ALA A 312 -35.48 -29.96 -4.35
CA ALA A 312 -34.19 -29.31 -4.12
C ALA A 312 -33.69 -28.58 -5.36
N GLU A 313 -33.69 -29.22 -6.54
CA GLU A 313 -33.35 -28.59 -7.83
C GLU A 313 -34.23 -27.35 -8.11
N ASN A 314 -35.52 -27.45 -7.82
CA ASN A 314 -36.49 -26.37 -8.03
C ASN A 314 -36.34 -25.20 -7.03
N ILE A 315 -35.64 -25.40 -5.91
CA ILE A 315 -35.23 -24.33 -4.98
C ILE A 315 -33.87 -23.77 -5.36
N LEU A 316 -32.90 -24.60 -5.76
CA LEU A 316 -31.60 -24.17 -6.28
C LEU A 316 -31.75 -23.22 -7.47
N GLN A 317 -32.59 -23.57 -8.45
CA GLN A 317 -32.89 -22.68 -9.59
C GLN A 317 -33.43 -21.30 -9.16
N LYS A 318 -34.20 -21.25 -8.06
CA LYS A 318 -34.74 -19.99 -7.50
C LYS A 318 -33.70 -19.20 -6.72
N ILE A 319 -32.71 -19.86 -6.13
CA ILE A 319 -31.56 -19.21 -5.48
C ILE A 319 -30.68 -18.56 -6.56
N GLU A 320 -30.34 -19.27 -7.63
CA GLU A 320 -29.61 -18.72 -8.79
C GLU A 320 -30.34 -17.51 -9.40
N GLU A 321 -31.67 -17.61 -9.56
CA GLU A 321 -32.52 -16.51 -10.01
C GLU A 321 -32.52 -15.29 -9.08
N LEU A 322 -32.29 -15.46 -7.77
CA LEU A 322 -32.22 -14.37 -6.79
C LEU A 322 -30.81 -13.75 -6.78
N ASP A 323 -29.76 -14.57 -6.85
CA ASP A 323 -28.38 -14.11 -6.97
C ASP A 323 -28.13 -13.37 -8.30
N ALA A 324 -28.75 -13.78 -9.40
CA ALA A 324 -28.71 -13.04 -10.66
C ALA A 324 -29.31 -11.63 -10.51
N LYS A 325 -30.45 -11.50 -9.83
CA LYS A 325 -31.12 -10.21 -9.57
C LYS A 325 -30.35 -9.33 -8.58
N LEU A 326 -29.66 -9.94 -7.60
CA LEU A 326 -28.74 -9.23 -6.70
C LEU A 326 -27.50 -8.71 -7.46
N LYS A 327 -26.90 -9.53 -8.33
CA LYS A 327 -25.78 -9.12 -9.20
C LYS A 327 -26.19 -8.01 -10.17
N GLU A 328 -27.41 -8.05 -10.71
CA GLU A 328 -27.94 -6.97 -11.56
C GLU A 328 -28.05 -5.65 -10.77
N LEU A 329 -28.61 -5.69 -9.55
CA LEU A 329 -28.64 -4.51 -8.67
C LEU A 329 -27.23 -3.99 -8.34
N ASP A 330 -26.26 -4.87 -8.08
CA ASP A 330 -24.87 -4.47 -7.82
C ASP A 330 -24.16 -3.89 -9.05
N THR A 331 -24.53 -4.29 -10.27
CA THR A 331 -24.07 -3.62 -11.48
C THR A 331 -24.75 -2.26 -11.72
N GLN A 332 -26.02 -2.10 -11.30
CA GLN A 332 -26.71 -0.81 -11.34
C GLN A 332 -26.13 0.16 -10.29
N ASP A 333 -25.83 -0.29 -9.07
CA ASP A 333 -25.25 0.56 -8.02
C ASP A 333 -23.79 0.98 -8.30
N LYS A 334 -23.06 0.27 -9.16
CA LYS A 334 -21.77 0.78 -9.70
C LYS A 334 -21.93 2.12 -10.44
N SER A 335 -23.12 2.47 -10.95
CA SER A 335 -23.42 3.82 -11.47
C SER A 335 -23.76 4.85 -10.36
N SER A 336 -24.27 4.41 -9.21
CA SER A 336 -24.48 5.23 -8.01
C SER A 336 -23.16 5.62 -7.32
N ASN A 337 -22.14 4.77 -7.43
CA ASN A 337 -20.99 4.73 -6.53
C ASN A 337 -19.91 5.82 -6.71
N LEU A 338 -20.12 6.83 -7.57
CA LEU A 338 -19.29 8.04 -7.59
C LEU A 338 -19.30 8.84 -6.26
N ARG A 339 -20.15 8.48 -5.30
CA ARG A 339 -20.24 9.12 -3.97
C ARG A 339 -19.46 8.41 -2.85
N HIS A 340 -19.05 7.15 -3.03
CA HIS A 340 -18.32 6.39 -2.00
C HIS A 340 -16.79 6.52 -2.10
N LEU A 341 -16.29 7.57 -2.76
CA LEU A 341 -14.87 7.85 -2.92
C LEU A 341 -14.23 8.36 -1.60
N SER A 342 -14.04 7.44 -0.64
CA SER A 342 -13.36 7.62 0.66
C SER A 342 -13.74 8.89 1.44
N LEU A 343 -14.58 8.72 2.47
CA LEU A 343 -15.01 9.77 3.41
C LEU A 343 -13.85 10.71 3.82
N ASP A 344 -12.70 10.15 4.17
CA ASP A 344 -11.50 10.83 4.64
C ASP A 344 -10.85 11.76 3.58
N LYS A 345 -10.94 11.43 2.28
CA LYS A 345 -10.54 12.37 1.19
C LYS A 345 -11.58 13.49 1.00
N SER A 346 -12.85 13.25 1.33
CA SER A 346 -13.91 14.25 1.12
C SER A 346 -13.85 15.40 2.12
N PHE A 347 -13.28 15.21 3.32
CA PHE A 347 -13.09 16.27 4.32
C PHE A 347 -12.17 17.41 3.84
N GLN A 348 -11.27 17.12 2.90
CA GLN A 348 -10.40 18.09 2.23
C GLN A 348 -11.19 19.22 1.54
N LYS A 349 -12.48 18.97 1.27
CA LYS A 349 -13.41 19.88 0.59
C LYS A 349 -14.32 20.69 1.54
N ILE A 350 -14.14 20.62 2.86
CA ILE A 350 -14.92 21.41 3.83
C ILE A 350 -14.52 22.89 3.75
N ASN A 351 -13.37 23.31 4.30
CA ASN A 351 -12.85 24.66 4.08
C ASN A 351 -11.33 24.77 4.20
N PHE A 352 -10.67 24.97 3.05
CA PHE A 352 -9.31 25.52 2.95
C PHE A 352 -9.28 26.68 1.93
N SER A 353 -10.39 27.40 1.80
CA SER A 353 -10.67 28.30 0.67
C SER A 353 -9.67 29.46 0.53
N GLU A 354 -9.12 29.99 1.61
CA GLU A 354 -8.05 31.00 1.56
C GLU A 354 -6.71 30.41 1.12
N ALA A 355 -6.34 29.22 1.61
CA ALA A 355 -5.12 28.53 1.18
C ALA A 355 -5.18 28.16 -0.32
N LYS A 356 -6.34 27.71 -0.82
CA LYS A 356 -6.56 27.45 -2.25
C LYS A 356 -6.45 28.74 -3.09
N LYS A 357 -6.95 29.88 -2.62
CA LYS A 357 -6.74 31.19 -3.29
C LYS A 357 -5.27 31.59 -3.34
N ILE A 358 -4.50 31.32 -2.28
CA ILE A 358 -3.04 31.58 -2.25
C ILE A 358 -2.33 30.67 -3.25
N ALA A 359 -2.63 29.37 -3.27
CA ALA A 359 -2.08 28.42 -4.25
C ALA A 359 -2.40 28.81 -5.70
N GLN A 360 -3.64 29.23 -5.98
CA GLN A 360 -4.04 29.79 -7.27
C GLN A 360 -3.26 31.06 -7.61
N SER A 361 -3.09 31.99 -6.66
CA SER A 361 -2.33 33.23 -6.88
C SER A 361 -0.85 32.95 -7.18
N VAL A 362 -0.25 31.94 -6.56
CA VAL A 362 1.11 31.46 -6.84
C VAL A 362 1.17 30.80 -8.23
N ASN A 363 0.24 29.91 -8.55
CA ASN A 363 0.20 29.23 -9.86
C ASN A 363 0.01 30.23 -11.00
N THR A 364 -0.80 31.29 -10.81
CA THR A 364 -0.95 32.40 -11.77
C THR A 364 0.30 33.29 -11.85
N LYS A 365 1.05 33.46 -10.74
CA LYS A 365 2.31 34.21 -10.76
C LYS A 365 3.43 33.45 -11.48
N PHE A 366 3.49 32.12 -11.34
CA PHE A 366 4.43 31.28 -12.06
C PHE A 366 4.01 31.13 -13.54
N GLY A 367 2.76 30.74 -13.80
CA GLY A 367 2.28 30.45 -15.16
C GLY A 367 3.14 29.38 -15.84
N ASP A 368 3.74 29.77 -16.96
CA ASP A 368 4.74 28.98 -17.71
C ASP A 368 6.21 29.32 -17.36
N GLU A 369 6.44 30.34 -16.54
CA GLU A 369 7.76 30.68 -15.99
C GLU A 369 8.16 29.69 -14.88
N SER A 370 9.43 29.74 -14.50
CA SER A 370 9.97 28.97 -13.37
C SER A 370 9.89 29.77 -12.08
N GLY A 371 9.70 29.11 -10.94
CA GLY A 371 9.49 29.81 -9.66
C GLY A 371 9.69 28.97 -8.41
N ALA A 372 10.08 29.66 -7.34
CA ALA A 372 10.30 29.11 -6.01
C ALA A 372 9.33 29.71 -4.96
N ILE A 373 8.92 28.90 -3.98
CA ILE A 373 8.12 29.31 -2.81
C ILE A 373 8.53 28.55 -1.54
N LEU A 374 8.53 29.29 -0.43
CA LEU A 374 8.60 28.73 0.92
C LEU A 374 7.25 28.93 1.62
N ILE A 375 6.62 27.83 2.00
CA ILE A 375 5.29 27.75 2.61
C ILE A 375 5.46 27.43 4.10
N PHE A 376 4.58 27.97 4.95
CA PHE A 376 4.50 27.60 6.36
C PHE A 376 3.07 27.24 6.78
N LEU A 377 2.93 26.21 7.60
CA LEU A 377 1.70 25.79 8.25
C LEU A 377 1.97 25.48 9.73
N GLN A 378 1.05 25.87 10.62
CA GLN A 378 1.09 25.56 12.06
C GLN A 378 -0.29 25.17 12.59
N ARG A 379 -0.34 24.56 13.79
CA ARG A 379 -1.52 23.87 14.37
C ARG A 379 -2.00 22.70 13.50
N CYS A 380 -1.12 22.09 12.69
CA CYS A 380 -1.51 21.15 11.63
C CYS A 380 -2.26 19.91 12.13
N THR A 381 -2.04 19.46 13.37
CA THR A 381 -2.82 18.35 13.95
C THR A 381 -4.29 18.76 14.13
N LYS A 382 -4.56 19.81 14.93
CA LYS A 382 -5.92 20.26 15.25
C LYS A 382 -6.72 20.79 14.05
N GLN A 383 -6.02 21.29 13.03
CA GLN A 383 -6.61 21.93 11.85
C GLN A 383 -6.57 21.05 10.60
N LYS A 384 -6.25 19.75 10.72
CA LYS A 384 -6.04 18.82 9.60
C LYS A 384 -5.16 19.43 8.48
N GLY A 385 -4.04 20.04 8.85
CA GLY A 385 -3.13 20.74 7.93
C GLY A 385 -2.56 19.84 6.83
N SER A 386 -2.53 18.52 7.04
CA SER A 386 -2.23 17.50 6.02
C SER A 386 -3.23 17.52 4.85
N TYR A 387 -4.51 17.80 5.09
CA TYR A 387 -5.50 17.98 4.03
C TYR A 387 -5.29 19.29 3.27
N CYS A 388 -4.93 20.36 3.97
CA CYS A 388 -4.64 21.66 3.36
C CYS A 388 -3.42 21.59 2.43
N ILE A 389 -2.30 21.00 2.89
CA ILE A 389 -1.09 20.91 2.06
C ILE A 389 -1.31 20.01 0.85
N ASN A 390 -2.07 18.91 0.97
CA ASN A 390 -2.41 18.06 -0.17
C ASN A 390 -3.23 18.83 -1.24
N GLU A 391 -4.28 19.54 -0.85
CA GLU A 391 -5.08 20.36 -1.76
C GLU A 391 -4.30 21.53 -2.38
N VAL A 392 -3.37 22.13 -1.63
CA VAL A 392 -2.47 23.17 -2.16
C VAL A 392 -1.46 22.58 -3.14
N LEU A 393 -0.90 21.40 -2.85
CA LEU A 393 -0.01 20.69 -3.77
C LEU A 393 -0.75 20.28 -5.04
N ASP A 394 -1.93 19.65 -4.95
CA ASP A 394 -2.74 19.25 -6.11
C ASP A 394 -3.05 20.43 -7.04
N LEU A 395 -3.28 21.62 -6.51
CA LEU A 395 -3.44 22.84 -7.31
C LEU A 395 -2.14 23.26 -8.03
N ILE A 396 -0.97 23.09 -7.41
CA ILE A 396 0.33 23.49 -7.98
C ILE A 396 0.90 22.41 -8.93
N ILE A 397 0.68 21.12 -8.65
CA ILE A 397 1.12 19.98 -9.46
C ILE A 397 0.07 19.55 -10.51
N SER A 398 -1.08 20.25 -10.56
CA SER A 398 -2.11 20.08 -11.59
C SER A 398 -1.57 20.06 -13.04
N HIS A 399 -0.49 20.81 -13.30
CA HIS A 399 0.18 20.88 -14.59
C HIS A 399 0.94 19.60 -15.01
N CYS A 400 1.21 18.69 -14.06
CA CYS A 400 1.92 17.42 -14.30
C CYS A 400 1.11 16.18 -13.90
N LYS A 401 -0.19 16.34 -13.64
CA LYS A 401 -1.15 15.25 -13.36
C LYS A 401 -2.12 14.99 -14.52
N VAL A 402 -2.47 13.73 -14.72
CA VAL A 402 -3.60 13.31 -15.57
C VAL A 402 -4.41 12.27 -14.79
N GLY A 403 -5.63 12.65 -14.38
CA GLY A 403 -6.36 11.89 -13.36
C GLY A 403 -5.61 11.93 -12.02
N ASP A 404 -5.41 10.77 -11.40
CA ASP A 404 -4.60 10.62 -10.18
C ASP A 404 -3.10 10.37 -10.48
N GLU A 405 -2.73 10.07 -11.73
CA GLU A 405 -1.34 9.77 -12.12
C GLU A 405 -0.50 11.04 -12.33
N ILE A 406 0.79 10.96 -11.97
CA ILE A 406 1.78 12.02 -12.17
C ILE A 406 2.69 11.62 -13.34
N ILE A 407 2.70 12.43 -14.40
CA ILE A 407 3.41 12.16 -15.66
C ILE A 407 4.69 13.01 -15.80
N GLY A 408 4.84 14.06 -14.98
CA GLY A 408 6.04 14.92 -14.96
C GLY A 408 7.10 14.51 -13.93
N ASP A 409 8.25 15.17 -14.00
CA ASP A 409 9.38 15.03 -13.09
C ASP A 409 9.08 15.65 -11.71
N PHE A 410 8.26 14.97 -10.91
CA PHE A 410 7.89 15.34 -9.55
C PHE A 410 8.76 14.62 -8.51
N ARG A 411 9.43 15.39 -7.65
CA ARG A 411 10.40 14.88 -6.68
C ARG A 411 10.03 15.29 -5.24
N PRO A 412 9.39 14.40 -4.46
CA PRO A 412 9.06 14.64 -3.06
C PRO A 412 10.22 14.29 -2.12
N TYR A 413 10.57 15.21 -1.22
CA TYR A 413 11.66 15.08 -0.24
C TYR A 413 11.11 15.27 1.19
N PRO A 414 10.68 14.19 1.88
CA PRO A 414 10.12 14.27 3.23
C PRO A 414 11.22 14.31 4.31
N VAL A 415 11.46 15.49 4.87
CA VAL A 415 12.46 15.75 5.93
C VAL A 415 11.75 15.84 7.28
N ASP A 416 11.76 14.75 8.05
CA ASP A 416 11.29 14.74 9.44
C ASP A 416 12.46 15.04 10.40
N LEU A 417 12.32 16.09 11.22
CA LEU A 417 13.34 16.52 12.19
C LEU A 417 13.22 15.85 13.57
N GLY A 418 12.27 14.94 13.76
CA GLY A 418 12.27 13.98 14.85
C GLY A 418 11.95 14.54 16.25
N SER A 419 12.72 14.09 17.23
CA SER A 419 12.49 14.30 18.68
C SER A 419 13.52 15.28 19.27
N PRO A 420 13.21 16.08 20.32
CA PRO A 420 14.08 17.18 20.82
C PRO A 420 15.47 16.81 21.38
N ILE A 421 15.93 15.56 21.21
CA ILE A 421 17.10 14.97 21.87
C ILE A 421 18.37 15.12 21.01
N SER A 422 18.26 15.54 19.73
CA SER A 422 19.44 15.84 18.91
C SER A 422 19.95 17.26 19.20
N GLU A 423 21.20 17.39 19.65
CA GLU A 423 21.80 18.70 19.98
C GLU A 423 22.15 19.56 18.74
N PHE A 424 21.97 19.03 17.51
CA PHE A 424 22.39 19.69 16.26
C PHE A 424 21.30 19.66 15.17
N ASN A 425 20.20 20.40 15.40
CA ASN A 425 19.06 20.50 14.47
C ASN A 425 19.44 20.91 13.03
N GLU A 426 20.45 21.77 12.87
CA GLU A 426 21.01 22.17 11.57
C GLU A 426 21.70 21.00 10.82
N ALA A 427 22.45 20.20 11.55
CA ALA A 427 23.16 19.03 11.02
C ALA A 427 22.18 17.90 10.70
N GLU A 428 21.15 17.69 11.53
CA GLU A 428 20.12 16.68 11.27
C GLU A 428 19.30 17.03 10.03
N PHE A 429 18.89 18.29 9.85
CA PHE A 429 18.28 18.73 8.58
C PHE A 429 19.19 18.42 7.37
N SER A 430 20.49 18.72 7.50
CA SER A 430 21.47 18.50 6.44
C SER A 430 21.65 17.01 6.12
N LYS A 431 21.78 16.15 7.14
CA LYS A 431 21.87 14.69 7.01
C LYS A 431 20.62 14.11 6.33
N ARG A 432 19.43 14.55 6.75
CA ARG A 432 18.14 14.08 6.20
C ARG A 432 17.93 14.52 4.75
N LEU A 433 18.42 15.70 4.36
CA LEU A 433 18.38 16.13 2.96
C LEU A 433 19.39 15.35 2.10
N ALA A 434 20.61 15.15 2.61
CA ALA A 434 21.67 14.40 1.93
C ALA A 434 21.28 12.93 1.69
N SER A 435 20.63 12.25 2.64
CA SER A 435 20.23 10.85 2.48
C SER A 435 19.20 10.65 1.35
N HIS A 436 18.24 11.56 1.17
CA HIS A 436 17.31 11.54 0.03
C HIS A 436 17.98 11.81 -1.33
N LEU A 437 19.17 12.42 -1.33
CA LEU A 437 20.01 12.60 -2.52
C LEU A 437 21.00 11.43 -2.73
N SER A 438 20.89 10.36 -1.92
CA SER A 438 21.84 9.23 -1.89
C SER A 438 23.30 9.65 -1.62
N GLN A 439 23.48 10.76 -0.89
CA GLN A 439 24.78 11.27 -0.48
C GLN A 439 25.19 10.72 0.89
N SER A 440 26.50 10.67 1.17
CA SER A 440 27.02 10.27 2.48
C SER A 440 26.70 11.33 3.56
N SER A 441 26.57 10.89 4.81
CA SER A 441 26.17 11.74 5.94
C SER A 441 27.18 12.84 6.32
N GLU A 442 28.37 12.86 5.73
CA GLU A 442 29.42 13.87 5.95
C GLU A 442 29.37 15.00 4.90
N VAL A 443 28.47 14.95 3.92
CA VAL A 443 28.37 15.97 2.86
C VAL A 443 27.82 17.30 3.41
N HIS A 444 28.48 18.40 3.05
CA HIS A 444 28.03 19.75 3.42
C HIS A 444 26.73 20.11 2.69
N LEU A 445 25.85 20.83 3.39
CA LEU A 445 24.55 21.28 2.87
C LEU A 445 24.66 22.03 1.53
N SER A 446 25.74 22.78 1.30
CA SER A 446 26.02 23.45 0.03
C SER A 446 26.12 22.51 -1.18
N ASP A 447 26.65 21.30 -0.98
CA ASP A 447 26.86 20.33 -2.05
C ASP A 447 25.61 19.48 -2.27
N SER A 448 24.80 19.27 -1.22
CA SER A 448 23.42 18.78 -1.35
C SER A 448 22.53 19.77 -2.12
N ILE A 449 22.59 21.07 -1.79
CA ILE A 449 21.91 22.14 -2.52
C ILE A 449 22.35 22.15 -3.99
N ARG A 450 23.66 22.19 -4.27
CA ARG A 450 24.18 22.19 -5.64
C ARG A 450 23.72 20.96 -6.42
N THR A 451 23.79 19.77 -5.81
CA THR A 451 23.37 18.51 -6.45
C THR A 451 21.88 18.50 -6.79
N LEU A 452 21.04 18.98 -5.86
CA LEU A 452 19.61 19.14 -6.09
C LEU A 452 19.35 20.09 -7.26
N CYS A 453 19.93 21.29 -7.24
CA CYS A 453 19.77 22.30 -8.28
C CYS A 453 20.31 21.84 -9.66
N SER A 454 21.53 21.29 -9.72
CA SER A 454 22.14 20.83 -10.98
C SER A 454 21.43 19.63 -11.63
N SER A 455 20.53 18.97 -10.89
CA SER A 455 19.73 17.84 -11.38
C SER A 455 18.37 18.27 -11.99
N LEU A 456 18.04 19.56 -11.97
CA LEU A 456 16.78 20.11 -12.49
C LEU A 456 16.78 20.21 -14.02
N ARG A 457 15.58 20.17 -14.61
CA ARG A 457 15.31 20.29 -16.05
C ARG A 457 14.01 21.09 -16.24
N GLY A 458 13.69 21.44 -17.49
CA GLY A 458 12.40 22.07 -17.80
C GLY A 458 11.22 21.23 -17.27
N ALA A 459 10.26 21.91 -16.63
CA ALA A 459 9.11 21.31 -15.93
C ALA A 459 9.41 20.39 -14.72
N SER A 460 10.64 20.34 -14.19
CA SER A 460 10.92 19.69 -12.89
C SER A 460 10.12 20.34 -11.76
N THR A 461 9.43 19.55 -10.95
CA THR A 461 8.77 20.01 -9.71
C THR A 461 9.41 19.36 -8.50
N VAL A 462 10.09 20.15 -7.67
CA VAL A 462 10.65 19.70 -6.39
C VAL A 462 9.71 20.10 -5.25
N PHE A 463 9.42 19.16 -4.35
CA PHE A 463 8.68 19.44 -3.13
C PHE A 463 9.41 18.92 -1.89
N ILE A 464 10.00 19.82 -1.10
CA ILE A 464 10.61 19.48 0.20
C ILE A 464 9.58 19.72 1.31
N LYS A 465 9.22 18.65 2.02
CA LYS A 465 8.23 18.64 3.10
C LYS A 465 8.96 18.51 4.43
N ILE A 466 9.01 19.57 5.22
CA ILE A 466 9.75 19.61 6.49
C ILE A 466 8.75 19.48 7.64
N GLU A 467 8.84 18.39 8.40
CA GLU A 467 7.91 18.05 9.49
C GLU A 467 8.61 17.99 10.86
N ASN A 468 7.81 18.15 11.91
CA ASN A 468 8.25 18.11 13.32
C ASN A 468 9.29 19.17 13.71
N TRP A 469 9.50 20.19 12.87
CA TRP A 469 10.40 21.30 13.19
C TRP A 469 9.95 22.10 14.43
N ASP A 470 8.70 21.94 14.89
CA ASP A 470 8.22 22.48 16.15
C ASP A 470 8.77 21.77 17.40
N ASN A 471 9.42 20.61 17.24
CA ASN A 471 10.19 19.93 18.30
C ASN A 471 11.63 20.48 18.45
N VAL A 472 12.10 21.35 17.56
CA VAL A 472 13.42 21.99 17.65
C VAL A 472 13.46 22.89 18.88
N LEU A 473 14.46 22.72 19.75
CA LEU A 473 14.58 23.48 21.01
C LEU A 473 14.68 25.00 20.79
N GLU A 474 15.53 25.42 19.84
CA GLU A 474 15.79 26.83 19.54
C GLU A 474 15.17 27.25 18.20
N GLN A 475 13.85 27.13 18.10
CA GLN A 475 13.05 27.36 16.88
C GLN A 475 13.41 28.67 16.13
N LYS A 476 13.74 29.74 16.86
CA LYS A 476 14.20 31.01 16.25
C LYS A 476 15.57 30.86 15.58
N ILE A 477 16.55 30.30 16.27
CA ILE A 477 17.93 30.18 15.75
C ILE A 477 17.95 29.25 14.54
N PHE A 478 17.20 28.15 14.60
CA PHE A 478 16.97 27.29 13.43
C PHE A 478 16.30 28.03 12.28
N LEU A 479 15.31 28.91 12.51
CA LEU A 479 14.69 29.68 11.43
C LEU A 479 15.62 30.76 10.86
N ASP A 480 16.35 31.48 11.71
CA ASP A 480 17.36 32.46 11.31
C ASP A 480 18.41 31.79 10.39
N TRP A 481 18.89 30.61 10.80
CA TRP A 481 19.80 29.76 10.02
C TRP A 481 19.16 29.28 8.72
N PHE A 482 17.95 28.71 8.78
CA PHE A 482 17.27 28.13 7.63
C PHE A 482 17.03 29.16 6.53
N MET A 483 16.65 30.39 6.91
CA MET A 483 16.45 31.48 5.95
C MET A 483 17.78 31.91 5.29
N GLU A 484 18.87 32.05 6.05
CA GLU A 484 20.15 32.56 5.54
C GLU A 484 21.07 31.50 4.90
N LYS A 485 21.05 30.25 5.37
CA LYS A 485 21.96 29.16 4.97
C LYS A 485 21.33 28.14 4.03
N PHE A 486 20.01 27.99 4.04
CA PHE A 486 19.30 27.10 3.13
C PHE A 486 18.49 27.89 2.09
N TRP A 487 17.44 28.60 2.50
CA TRP A 487 16.47 29.18 1.56
C TRP A 487 17.08 30.22 0.63
N LYS A 488 17.83 31.19 1.19
CA LYS A 488 18.53 32.23 0.43
C LYS A 488 19.55 31.66 -0.56
N VAL A 489 20.27 30.60 -0.17
CA VAL A 489 21.25 29.92 -1.04
C VAL A 489 20.53 29.17 -2.17
N ILE A 490 19.44 28.47 -1.86
CA ILE A 490 18.56 27.82 -2.85
C ILE A 490 18.05 28.83 -3.89
N ILE A 491 17.58 30.01 -3.48
CA ILE A 491 17.13 31.03 -4.45
C ILE A 491 18.27 31.48 -5.38
N CYS A 492 19.45 31.79 -4.85
CA CYS A 492 20.59 32.22 -5.67
C CYS A 492 21.09 31.14 -6.64
N GLU A 493 21.03 29.86 -6.28
CA GLU A 493 21.39 28.74 -7.17
C GLU A 493 20.29 28.45 -8.22
N LEU A 494 19.02 28.81 -7.94
CA LEU A 494 17.90 28.64 -8.87
C LEU A 494 17.74 29.81 -9.87
N GLU A 495 18.13 31.04 -9.51
CA GLU A 495 18.04 32.22 -10.39
C GLU A 495 18.65 32.05 -11.80
N PRO A 496 19.84 31.42 -12.00
CA PRO A 496 20.33 31.12 -13.35
C PRO A 496 19.56 29.98 -14.02
N ILE A 497 19.20 28.93 -13.27
CA ILE A 497 18.47 27.76 -13.80
C ILE A 497 17.08 28.16 -14.32
N PHE A 498 16.45 29.16 -13.71
CA PHE A 498 15.17 29.73 -14.15
C PHE A 498 15.27 30.56 -15.43
N GLN A 499 16.48 30.93 -15.87
CA GLN A 499 16.73 31.58 -17.17
C GLN A 499 16.94 30.53 -18.28
N ASP A 500 17.62 29.43 -17.95
CA ASP A 500 17.88 28.31 -18.88
C ASP A 500 16.65 27.41 -19.11
N TYR A 501 15.80 27.24 -18.08
CA TYR A 501 14.68 26.30 -18.08
C TYR A 501 13.37 26.91 -17.58
N SER A 502 12.28 26.67 -18.32
CA SER A 502 10.92 27.10 -17.97
C SER A 502 10.14 26.05 -17.16
N LYS A 503 9.03 26.49 -16.53
CA LYS A 503 8.07 25.66 -15.76
C LYS A 503 8.64 24.92 -14.54
N ILE A 504 9.86 25.20 -14.09
CA ILE A 504 10.40 24.61 -12.85
C ILE A 504 9.64 25.13 -11.64
N ARG A 505 9.24 24.23 -10.73
CA ARG A 505 8.47 24.58 -9.53
C ARG A 505 9.19 24.07 -8.30
N PHE A 506 9.82 24.96 -7.55
CA PHE A 506 10.56 24.62 -6.33
C PHE A 506 9.74 24.99 -5.09
N ILE A 507 9.25 24.00 -4.38
CA ILE A 507 8.29 24.16 -3.27
C ILE A 507 8.94 23.62 -1.99
N VAL A 508 8.96 24.43 -0.95
CA VAL A 508 9.35 23.98 0.40
C VAL A 508 8.21 24.27 1.36
N ALA A 509 7.85 23.32 2.23
CA ALA A 509 6.82 23.51 3.25
C ALA A 509 7.35 23.19 4.64
N LEU A 510 7.38 24.20 5.53
CA LEU A 510 7.62 24.06 6.97
C LEU A 510 6.28 23.73 7.66
N ILE A 511 6.17 22.56 8.28
CA ILE A 511 4.93 22.04 8.85
C ILE A 511 5.11 21.81 10.36
N ALA A 512 4.49 22.68 11.17
CA ALA A 512 4.42 22.53 12.62
C ALA A 512 3.12 21.83 13.05
N LYS A 513 3.23 20.81 13.90
CA LYS A 513 2.07 20.13 14.52
C LYS A 513 1.34 21.06 15.50
N SER A 514 2.11 21.75 16.32
CA SER A 514 1.68 22.72 17.35
C SER A 514 1.67 24.17 16.82
N SER A 515 1.46 25.15 17.71
CA SER A 515 1.45 26.59 17.37
C SER A 515 2.79 27.23 17.74
N VAL A 516 3.72 27.27 16.78
CA VAL A 516 5.06 27.83 16.98
C VAL A 516 5.05 29.36 17.10
N PHE A 517 4.25 30.05 16.28
CA PHE A 517 4.22 31.50 16.24
C PHE A 517 2.85 32.05 16.65
N PRO A 518 2.70 32.66 17.85
CA PRO A 518 1.44 33.23 18.30
C PRO A 518 0.86 34.30 17.37
N LYS A 519 1.71 35.03 16.64
CA LYS A 519 1.33 36.05 15.65
C LYS A 519 2.41 36.18 14.56
N ARG A 520 2.02 36.43 13.30
CA ARG A 520 2.94 36.81 12.19
C ARG A 520 3.85 38.00 12.55
N SER A 521 3.39 38.88 13.45
CA SER A 521 4.13 40.05 13.93
C SER A 521 5.36 39.73 14.79
N SER A 522 5.59 38.48 15.19
CA SER A 522 6.79 38.08 15.90
C SER A 522 8.04 38.05 15.00
N PHE A 523 7.87 37.83 13.69
CA PHE A 523 8.97 37.72 12.72
C PHE A 523 8.61 38.40 11.38
N PRO A 524 8.29 39.71 11.38
CA PRO A 524 7.70 40.40 10.22
C PRO A 524 8.62 40.44 8.99
N ASP A 525 9.92 40.21 9.16
CA ASP A 525 10.91 40.25 8.09
C ASP A 525 10.99 38.94 7.31
N TYR A 526 10.65 37.78 7.90
CA TYR A 526 10.64 36.50 7.20
C TYR A 526 9.34 36.23 6.44
N PHE A 527 8.21 36.81 6.84
CA PHE A 527 6.90 36.50 6.26
C PHE A 527 6.46 37.47 5.14
N CYS A 528 5.79 36.92 4.12
CA CYS A 528 5.10 37.72 3.10
C CYS A 528 3.99 38.59 3.73
N LYS A 529 3.94 39.86 3.33
CA LYS A 529 2.81 40.75 3.65
C LYS A 529 1.57 40.29 2.87
N LYS A 530 0.36 40.48 3.44
CA LYS A 530 -0.90 40.00 2.82
C LYS A 530 -0.98 40.40 1.34
N ASN A 531 -1.29 39.43 0.50
CA ASN A 531 -1.45 39.54 -0.96
C ASN A 531 -0.19 39.97 -1.75
N LYS A 532 1.02 39.94 -1.17
CA LYS A 532 2.26 40.22 -1.91
C LYS A 532 3.26 39.06 -1.79
N ILE A 533 3.32 38.24 -2.84
CA ILE A 533 4.20 37.06 -2.95
C ILE A 533 5.63 37.49 -3.30
N ASP A 534 6.55 37.24 -2.38
CA ASP A 534 8.00 37.46 -2.49
C ASP A 534 8.70 36.11 -2.31
N HIS A 535 9.57 35.74 -3.28
CA HIS A 535 10.22 34.43 -3.31
C HIS A 535 11.24 34.26 -2.18
N HIS A 536 11.75 35.36 -1.62
CA HIS A 536 12.67 35.34 -0.48
C HIS A 536 11.97 35.17 0.88
N LYS A 537 10.63 35.09 0.91
CA LYS A 537 9.84 35.15 2.15
C LYS A 537 8.82 34.01 2.27
N ILE A 538 8.53 33.68 3.52
CA ILE A 538 7.63 32.62 3.92
C ILE A 538 6.16 33.03 3.67
N ILE A 539 5.41 32.15 3.03
CA ILE A 539 3.96 32.27 2.83
C ILE A 539 3.26 31.40 3.88
N GLU A 540 2.81 31.99 5.00
CA GLU A 540 1.96 31.26 5.95
C GLU A 540 0.56 31.05 5.36
N LEU A 541 0.18 29.78 5.16
CA LEU A 541 -1.18 29.40 4.78
C LEU A 541 -2.11 29.49 6.00
N PRO A 542 -3.28 30.15 5.88
CA PRO A 542 -4.25 30.17 6.95
C PRO A 542 -4.91 28.78 7.10
N LEU A 543 -4.93 28.29 8.33
CA LEU A 543 -5.70 27.12 8.76
C LEU A 543 -6.79 27.59 9.76
N PRO A 544 -7.96 28.04 9.25
CA PRO A 544 -9.06 28.52 10.09
C PRO A 544 -9.91 27.36 10.62
N ASP A 545 -10.49 27.58 11.80
CA ASP A 545 -11.56 26.74 12.33
C ASP A 545 -12.79 26.79 11.38
N TRP A 546 -13.47 25.65 11.18
CA TRP A 546 -14.53 25.49 10.18
C TRP A 546 -15.89 25.96 10.69
N THR A 547 -16.60 26.75 9.90
CA THR A 547 -17.89 27.33 10.31
C THR A 547 -19.05 26.36 10.11
N VAL A 548 -20.17 26.60 10.82
CA VAL A 548 -21.45 25.89 10.60
C VAL A 548 -21.84 25.85 9.11
N GLU A 549 -21.64 26.95 8.39
CA GLU A 549 -21.98 27.04 6.97
C GLU A 549 -21.04 26.23 6.07
N ASP A 550 -19.78 26.02 6.47
CA ASP A 550 -18.83 25.15 5.75
C ASP A 550 -19.19 23.67 5.92
N ILE A 551 -19.49 23.26 7.16
CA ILE A 551 -19.96 21.91 7.50
C ILE A 551 -21.28 21.62 6.75
N LYS A 552 -22.22 22.55 6.78
CA LYS A 552 -23.52 22.48 6.07
C LYS A 552 -23.33 22.33 4.55
N LYS A 553 -22.49 23.15 3.91
CA LYS A 553 -22.21 23.03 2.46
C LYS A 553 -21.62 21.67 2.11
N TRP A 554 -20.71 21.15 2.93
CA TRP A 554 -20.15 19.81 2.74
C TRP A 554 -21.21 18.72 2.92
N LEU A 555 -22.06 18.80 3.95
CA LEU A 555 -23.17 17.85 4.17
C LEU A 555 -24.14 17.80 2.98
N ILE A 556 -24.53 18.97 2.44
CA ILE A 556 -25.35 19.07 1.22
C ILE A 556 -24.61 18.43 0.03
N SER A 557 -23.34 18.75 -0.17
CA SER A 557 -22.55 18.30 -1.34
C SER A 557 -22.24 16.80 -1.33
N PHE A 558 -21.94 16.24 -0.15
CA PHE A 558 -21.49 14.85 0.02
C PHE A 558 -22.66 13.88 0.23
N ARG A 559 -23.64 14.24 1.09
CA ARG A 559 -24.78 13.37 1.42
C ARG A 559 -26.06 13.71 0.67
N GLY A 560 -26.22 14.94 0.15
CA GLY A 560 -27.45 15.39 -0.50
C GLY A 560 -28.59 15.68 0.48
N LEU A 561 -28.28 15.98 1.75
CA LEU A 561 -29.26 16.37 2.76
C LEU A 561 -29.97 17.68 2.37
N SER A 562 -31.20 17.88 2.84
CA SER A 562 -31.90 19.15 2.69
C SER A 562 -31.23 20.29 3.46
N ASN A 563 -31.57 21.53 3.12
CA ASN A 563 -31.08 22.72 3.82
C ASN A 563 -31.43 22.74 5.33
N ALA A 564 -32.49 22.05 5.75
CA ALA A 564 -32.90 21.98 7.16
C ALA A 564 -32.07 20.92 7.92
N GLU A 565 -32.02 19.69 7.41
CA GLU A 565 -31.26 18.59 8.02
C GLU A 565 -29.76 18.90 8.11
N SER A 566 -29.19 19.45 7.03
CA SER A 566 -27.77 19.86 7.00
C SER A 566 -27.45 21.03 7.92
N LEU A 567 -28.39 21.96 8.16
CA LEU A 567 -28.21 23.03 9.13
C LEU A 567 -28.26 22.49 10.56
N GLN A 568 -29.29 21.71 10.90
CA GLN A 568 -29.45 21.13 12.23
C GLN A 568 -28.25 20.26 12.62
N LEU A 569 -27.77 19.41 11.70
CA LEU A 569 -26.61 18.57 11.95
C LEU A 569 -25.30 19.38 12.00
N ALA A 570 -25.13 20.39 11.16
CA ALA A 570 -23.96 21.28 11.24
C ALA A 570 -23.91 22.08 12.54
N GLU A 571 -25.05 22.57 13.05
CA GLU A 571 -25.14 23.25 14.34
C GLU A 571 -24.84 22.32 15.52
N GLN A 572 -25.25 21.04 15.46
CA GLN A 572 -24.88 20.04 16.46
C GLN A 572 -23.37 19.78 16.43
N ILE A 573 -22.81 19.42 15.26
CA ILE A 573 -21.39 19.11 15.10
C ILE A 573 -20.52 20.31 15.53
N TYR A 574 -20.89 21.53 15.16
CA TYR A 574 -20.17 22.74 15.56
C TYR A 574 -20.22 22.97 17.08
N ARG A 575 -21.34 22.64 17.74
CA ARG A 575 -21.48 22.71 19.21
C ARG A 575 -20.66 21.66 19.96
N GLU A 576 -20.47 20.48 19.38
CA GLU A 576 -19.59 19.42 19.92
C GLU A 576 -18.09 19.68 19.65
N SER A 577 -17.75 20.52 18.67
CA SER A 577 -16.36 20.69 18.18
C SER A 577 -15.74 22.09 18.33
N GLU A 578 -16.55 23.10 18.65
CA GLU A 578 -16.19 24.53 18.64
C GLU A 578 -15.58 25.00 17.30
N GLY A 579 -15.88 24.31 16.19
CA GLY A 579 -15.31 24.58 14.87
C GLY A 579 -13.97 23.89 14.58
N THR A 580 -13.39 23.16 15.52
CA THR A 580 -12.07 22.52 15.36
C THR A 580 -12.10 21.42 14.28
N PRO A 581 -11.35 21.52 13.16
CA PRO A 581 -11.42 20.57 12.06
C PRO A 581 -11.14 19.11 12.43
N ASP A 582 -10.20 18.87 13.35
CA ASP A 582 -9.86 17.53 13.82
C ASP A 582 -11.05 16.86 14.55
N THR A 583 -11.70 17.58 15.45
CA THR A 583 -12.90 17.15 16.17
C THR A 583 -14.09 16.98 15.22
N ILE A 584 -14.27 17.89 14.25
CA ILE A 584 -15.32 17.78 13.23
C ILE A 584 -15.15 16.51 12.40
N CYS A 585 -13.94 16.21 11.91
CA CYS A 585 -13.68 14.95 11.19
C CYS A 585 -13.98 13.75 12.08
N SER A 586 -13.55 13.77 13.34
CA SER A 586 -13.75 12.67 14.29
C SER A 586 -15.24 12.39 14.55
N ILE A 587 -16.07 13.44 14.65
CA ILE A 587 -17.53 13.30 14.73
C ILE A 587 -18.09 12.78 13.40
N LEU A 588 -17.73 13.38 12.26
CA LEU A 588 -18.22 12.95 10.95
C LEU A 588 -17.85 11.49 10.61
N GLU A 589 -16.69 11.01 11.05
CA GLU A 589 -16.30 9.60 10.98
C GLU A 589 -17.17 8.74 11.90
N ARG A 590 -17.40 9.14 13.16
CA ARG A 590 -18.32 8.42 14.07
C ARG A 590 -19.73 8.28 13.49
N GLU A 591 -20.28 9.35 12.91
CA GLU A 591 -21.64 9.35 12.36
C GLU A 591 -21.76 8.58 11.04
N PHE A 592 -20.70 8.53 10.21
CA PHE A 592 -20.79 8.08 8.80
C PHE A 592 -19.83 6.96 8.36
N LYS A 593 -18.95 6.45 9.23
CA LYS A 593 -18.01 5.36 8.94
C LYS A 593 -18.55 3.98 9.38
N ILE A 594 -19.85 3.90 9.70
CA ILE A 594 -20.60 2.69 10.06
C ILE A 594 -21.59 2.34 8.94
N CYS A 595 -21.16 1.44 8.04
CA CYS A 595 -21.97 0.55 7.18
C CYS A 595 -21.01 -0.37 6.42
#